data_AF-A0A9P1N6L3-F1
#
_entry.id   AF-A0A9P1N6L3-F1
#
_cell.length_a   1.000
_cell.length_b   1.000
_cell.length_c   1.000
_cell.angle_alpha   90.00
_cell.angle_beta   90.00
_cell.angle_gamma   90.00
#
_symmetry.space_group_name_H-M   'P 1'
#
loop_
_entity.id
_entity.type
_entity.pdbx_description
1 polymer ?
#
loop_
_entity_poly.entity_id
_entity_poly.type
_entity_poly.pdbx_seq_one_letter_code
_entity_poly.pdbx_strand_id
1 'polypeptide(L)'
;MIYIAWFEIVYSILDFAIAPIMFSDGSILVVMVHTKYSPIPSWILLMLTGCYCFCFGASMGMFALHFIYRYFVSTGSKYLKTFNGYRIIYWMMIPVIYGLIWGFICYFVFSPSDEINRMLKNKLMITFGWEIEDIVYLGPYFHQLQPDGSYVIDLTAVVGVAGNWIIIFSSLCAILYFAIKCYWKISRLMKMKQNNDSNNLKNLQSQLFNALVTQTVIPVILMHFPLTTILIFAVLNKDLGTLSGISSITIALFPALDPLPSMFIIKNYRTTIFGYFKITKVKSASVPLN
;
A
#
# COMPACT_ATOMS: atom_id res chain seq x y z
N MET A 1 6.30 -14.29 2.83
CA MET A 1 5.65 -14.00 4.12
C MET A 1 6.55 -13.17 5.02
N ILE A 2 7.66 -13.71 5.55
CA ILE A 2 8.54 -12.96 6.48
C ILE A 2 9.05 -11.63 5.89
N TYR A 3 9.48 -11.63 4.63
CA TYR A 3 9.97 -10.41 3.97
C TYR A 3 8.88 -9.32 3.80
N ILE A 4 7.62 -9.72 3.63
CA ILE A 4 6.48 -8.78 3.54
C ILE A 4 6.19 -8.18 4.91
N ALA A 5 6.18 -9.01 5.96
CA ALA A 5 5.98 -8.52 7.32
C ALA A 5 7.05 -7.52 7.74
N TRP A 6 8.33 -7.79 7.45
CA TRP A 6 9.41 -6.83 7.69
C TRP A 6 9.21 -5.52 6.92
N PHE A 7 8.83 -5.62 5.65
CA PHE A 7 8.54 -4.45 4.83
C PHE A 7 7.36 -3.64 5.39
N GLU A 8 6.26 -4.29 5.78
CA GLU A 8 5.09 -3.63 6.36
C GLU A 8 5.40 -2.96 7.70
N ILE A 9 6.22 -3.59 8.54
CA ILE A 9 6.68 -2.97 9.79
C ILE A 9 7.47 -1.69 9.49
N VAL A 10 8.43 -1.75 8.57
CA VAL A 10 9.22 -0.57 8.18
C VAL A 10 8.32 0.51 7.60
N TYR A 11 7.37 0.13 6.74
CA TYR A 11 6.43 1.05 6.12
C TYR A 11 5.50 1.71 7.16
N SER A 12 4.97 0.96 8.13
CA SER A 12 4.16 1.49 9.22
C SER A 12 4.94 2.40 10.17
N ILE A 13 6.21 2.10 10.45
CA ILE A 13 7.08 3.00 11.23
C ILE A 13 7.26 4.32 10.49
N LEU A 14 7.50 4.26 9.18
CA LEU A 14 7.65 5.44 8.34
C LEU A 14 6.36 6.28 8.28
N ASP A 15 5.22 5.62 8.04
CA ASP A 15 3.89 6.24 8.03
C ASP A 15 3.59 6.93 9.35
N PHE A 16 3.86 6.27 10.48
CA PHE A 16 3.70 6.87 11.81
C PHE A 16 4.66 8.06 12.05
N ALA A 17 5.92 7.95 11.61
CA ALA A 17 6.93 8.96 11.86
C ALA A 17 6.66 10.28 11.13
N ILE A 18 6.07 10.22 9.93
CA ILE A 18 5.75 11.42 9.13
C ILE A 18 4.27 11.81 9.18
N ALA A 19 3.37 10.90 9.56
CA ALA A 19 1.91 11.09 9.59
C ALA A 19 1.38 11.78 8.31
N PRO A 20 1.55 11.15 7.13
CA PRO A 20 1.27 11.80 5.86
C PRO A 20 -0.23 11.97 5.64
N ILE A 21 -0.62 13.10 5.06
CA ILE A 21 -2.01 13.40 4.70
C ILE A 21 -2.06 13.60 3.19
N MET A 22 -2.94 12.86 2.50
CA MET A 22 -3.25 13.14 1.11
C MET A 22 -4.33 14.21 1.04
N PHE A 23 -4.05 15.26 0.30
CA PHE A 23 -4.97 16.34 0.02
C PHE A 23 -5.15 16.49 -1.49
N SER A 24 -6.39 16.63 -1.92
CA SER A 24 -6.71 16.91 -3.32
C SER A 24 -7.71 18.04 -3.40
N ASP A 25 -7.44 19.01 -4.26
CA ASP A 25 -8.31 20.14 -4.58
C ASP A 25 -8.21 20.39 -6.10
N GLY A 26 -9.30 20.13 -6.81
CA GLY A 26 -9.36 20.24 -8.27
C GLY A 26 -8.33 19.34 -8.97
N SER A 27 -7.28 19.96 -9.52
CA SER A 27 -6.18 19.29 -10.24
C SER A 27 -4.88 19.20 -9.45
N ILE A 28 -4.91 19.57 -8.17
CA ILE A 28 -3.80 19.38 -7.26
C ILE A 28 -4.03 18.09 -6.48
N LEU A 29 -2.99 17.26 -6.40
CA LEU A 29 -2.95 16.10 -5.52
C LEU A 29 -1.61 16.10 -4.81
N VAL A 30 -1.61 16.25 -3.50
CA VAL A 30 -0.38 16.29 -2.70
C VAL A 30 -0.42 15.32 -1.54
N VAL A 31 0.72 14.69 -1.28
CA VAL A 31 1.01 14.05 0.00
C VAL A 31 1.76 15.07 0.83
N MET A 32 1.13 15.56 1.90
CA MET A 32 1.66 16.61 2.75
C MET A 32 1.93 16.09 4.16
N VAL A 33 2.95 16.68 4.80
CA VAL A 33 3.38 16.39 6.16
C VAL A 33 3.54 17.72 6.89
N HIS A 34 2.93 17.83 8.06
CA HIS A 34 2.99 19.04 8.88
C HIS A 34 4.29 19.06 9.68
N THR A 35 5.07 20.12 9.54
CA THR A 35 6.42 20.23 10.14
C THR A 35 6.37 20.49 11.64
N LYS A 36 5.44 21.32 12.13
CA LYS A 36 5.36 21.68 13.56
C LYS A 36 4.96 20.52 14.48
N TYR A 37 4.36 19.45 13.96
CA TYR A 37 4.01 18.27 14.77
C TYR A 37 5.15 17.27 14.91
N SER A 38 6.26 17.48 14.18
CA SER A 38 7.41 16.61 14.20
C SER A 38 8.64 17.37 14.68
N PRO A 39 9.50 16.79 15.54
CA PRO A 39 10.78 17.39 15.90
C PRO A 39 11.80 17.33 14.75
N ILE A 40 11.43 16.75 13.60
CA ILE A 40 12.31 16.47 12.47
C ILE A 40 12.39 17.72 11.56
N PRO A 41 13.60 18.14 11.13
CA PRO A 41 13.78 19.23 10.16
C PRO A 41 13.02 19.00 8.84
N SER A 42 12.49 20.08 8.24
CA SER A 42 11.68 20.03 7.02
C SER A 42 12.35 19.31 5.85
N TRP A 43 13.66 19.48 5.64
CA TRP A 43 14.38 18.80 4.55
C TRP A 43 14.44 17.27 4.76
N ILE A 44 14.53 16.81 6.02
CA ILE A 44 14.48 15.38 6.34
C ILE A 44 13.05 14.87 6.17
N LEU A 45 12.04 15.63 6.60
CA LEU A 45 10.64 15.27 6.39
C LEU A 45 10.31 15.12 4.90
N LEU A 46 10.79 16.03 4.05
CA LEU A 46 10.61 15.92 2.60
C LEU A 46 11.25 14.65 2.04
N MET A 47 12.47 14.32 2.48
CA MET A 47 13.16 13.10 2.10
C MET A 47 12.41 11.84 2.58
N LEU A 48 11.89 11.86 3.81
CA LEU A 48 11.09 10.76 4.37
C LEU A 48 9.75 10.61 3.64
N THR A 49 9.10 11.70 3.20
CA THR A 49 7.92 11.65 2.33
C THR A 49 8.27 11.01 0.98
N GLY A 50 9.44 11.31 0.42
CA GLY A 50 9.97 10.61 -0.75
C GLY A 50 10.18 9.11 -0.50
N CYS A 51 10.76 8.74 0.65
CA CYS A 51 10.88 7.34 1.07
C CYS A 51 9.52 6.67 1.25
N TYR A 52 8.51 7.40 1.73
CA TYR A 52 7.14 6.89 1.88
C TYR A 52 6.54 6.58 0.51
N CYS A 53 6.72 7.46 -0.48
CA CYS A 53 6.34 7.22 -1.86
C CYS A 53 7.11 6.03 -2.47
N PHE A 54 8.40 5.89 -2.19
CA PHE A 54 9.19 4.72 -2.59
C PHE A 54 8.61 3.42 -2.01
N CYS A 55 8.34 3.38 -0.71
CA CYS A 55 7.75 2.22 -0.06
C CYS A 55 6.39 1.90 -0.67
N PHE A 56 5.55 2.91 -0.90
CA PHE A 56 4.27 2.73 -1.55
C PHE A 56 4.42 2.04 -2.93
N GLY A 57 5.30 2.54 -3.81
CA GLY A 57 5.59 1.90 -5.10
C GLY A 57 6.15 0.48 -4.96
N ALA A 58 7.07 0.27 -4.03
CA ALA A 58 7.67 -1.04 -3.77
C ALA A 58 6.62 -2.06 -3.30
N SER A 59 5.65 -1.63 -2.48
CA SER A 59 4.57 -2.49 -1.99
C SER A 59 3.74 -3.09 -3.14
N MET A 60 3.50 -2.33 -4.22
CA MET A 60 2.79 -2.81 -5.41
C MET A 60 3.51 -3.98 -6.06
N GLY A 61 4.84 -3.86 -6.23
CA GLY A 61 5.68 -4.94 -6.74
C GLY A 61 5.74 -6.13 -5.78
N MET A 62 5.76 -5.89 -4.47
CA MET A 62 5.80 -6.94 -3.44
C MET A 62 4.55 -7.81 -3.46
N PHE A 63 3.36 -7.20 -3.55
CA PHE A 63 2.10 -7.95 -3.62
C PHE A 63 2.00 -8.76 -4.91
N ALA A 64 2.39 -8.20 -6.06
CA ALA A 64 2.45 -8.95 -7.31
C ALA A 64 3.41 -10.14 -7.22
N LEU A 65 4.63 -9.91 -6.72
CA LEU A 65 5.63 -10.97 -6.53
C LEU A 65 5.14 -12.08 -5.62
N HIS A 66 4.44 -11.70 -4.56
CA HIS A 66 3.90 -12.64 -3.60
C HIS A 66 2.92 -13.64 -4.24
N PHE A 67 2.08 -13.15 -5.15
CA PHE A 67 1.17 -13.99 -5.91
C PHE A 67 1.84 -14.90 -6.93
N ILE A 68 2.88 -14.39 -7.61
CA ILE A 68 3.72 -15.19 -8.51
C ILE A 68 4.31 -16.37 -7.73
N TYR A 69 4.92 -16.09 -6.58
CA TYR A 69 5.48 -17.12 -5.70
C TYR A 69 4.42 -18.16 -5.29
N ARG A 70 3.26 -17.71 -4.82
CA ARG A 70 2.15 -18.60 -4.41
C ARG A 70 1.69 -19.50 -5.55
N TYR A 71 1.60 -18.97 -6.77
CA TYR A 71 1.25 -19.76 -7.95
C TYR A 71 2.32 -20.81 -8.29
N PHE A 72 3.61 -20.48 -8.17
CA PHE A 72 4.68 -21.45 -8.41
C PHE A 72 4.71 -22.56 -7.37
N VAL A 73 4.44 -22.24 -6.10
CA VAL A 73 4.28 -23.24 -5.03
C VAL A 73 3.09 -24.16 -5.33
N SER A 74 1.92 -23.62 -5.69
CA SER A 74 0.71 -24.43 -5.92
C SER A 74 0.77 -25.30 -7.19
N THR A 75 1.60 -24.92 -8.15
CA THR A 75 1.83 -25.70 -9.37
C THR A 75 3.00 -26.67 -9.28
N GLY A 76 3.85 -26.58 -8.26
CA GLY A 76 5.10 -27.34 -8.20
C GLY A 76 6.07 -26.95 -9.32
N SER A 77 6.05 -25.69 -9.75
CA SER A 77 6.78 -25.21 -10.91
C SER A 77 8.30 -25.33 -10.73
N LYS A 78 9.03 -25.63 -11.82
CA LYS A 78 10.50 -25.62 -11.85
C LYS A 78 11.07 -24.25 -11.45
N TYR A 79 10.32 -23.17 -11.71
CA TYR A 79 10.69 -21.81 -11.34
C TYR A 79 10.74 -21.57 -9.83
N LEU A 80 10.15 -22.44 -9.00
CA LEU A 80 10.26 -22.33 -7.54
C LEU A 80 11.71 -22.37 -7.05
N LYS A 81 12.60 -23.07 -7.79
CA LYS A 81 14.05 -23.10 -7.49
C LYS A 81 14.72 -21.73 -7.56
N THR A 82 14.11 -20.76 -8.24
CA THR A 82 14.62 -19.38 -8.32
C THR A 82 14.31 -18.57 -7.07
N PHE A 83 13.37 -19.01 -6.23
CA PHE A 83 13.05 -18.38 -4.94
C PHE A 83 13.87 -18.94 -3.78
N ASN A 84 14.77 -19.90 -4.03
CA ASN A 84 15.61 -20.52 -3.00
C ASN A 84 17.03 -19.95 -3.00
N GLY A 85 17.60 -19.81 -1.79
CA GLY A 85 18.96 -19.32 -1.58
C GLY A 85 19.14 -17.88 -2.09
N TYR A 86 20.33 -17.57 -2.61
CA TYR A 86 20.68 -16.24 -3.10
C TYR A 86 19.87 -15.80 -4.35
N ARG A 87 19.24 -16.72 -5.07
CA ARG A 87 18.51 -16.42 -6.33
C ARG A 87 17.25 -15.59 -6.12
N ILE A 88 16.72 -15.58 -4.88
CA ILE A 88 15.57 -14.73 -4.53
C ILE A 88 15.85 -13.24 -4.72
N ILE A 89 17.13 -12.83 -4.70
CA ILE A 89 17.54 -11.43 -4.90
C ILE A 89 17.03 -10.89 -6.24
N TYR A 90 17.08 -11.69 -7.32
CA TYR A 90 16.57 -11.27 -8.62
C TYR A 90 15.08 -10.92 -8.60
N TRP A 91 14.29 -11.64 -7.80
CA TRP A 91 12.89 -11.37 -7.62
C TRP A 91 12.65 -10.13 -6.76
N MET A 92 13.46 -9.91 -5.73
CA MET A 92 13.38 -8.73 -4.85
C MET A 92 13.78 -7.43 -5.56
N MET A 93 14.52 -7.50 -6.67
CA MET A 93 14.79 -6.32 -7.50
C MET A 93 13.52 -5.73 -8.11
N ILE A 94 12.47 -6.52 -8.36
CA ILE A 94 11.22 -6.03 -8.96
C ILE A 94 10.54 -4.98 -8.04
N PRO A 95 10.23 -5.29 -6.77
CA PRO A 95 9.81 -4.29 -5.80
C PRO A 95 10.70 -3.06 -5.71
N VAL A 96 12.03 -3.24 -5.68
CA VAL A 96 12.98 -2.13 -5.56
C VAL A 96 12.88 -1.21 -6.77
N ILE A 97 12.81 -1.75 -7.98
CA ILE A 97 12.64 -0.97 -9.22
C ILE A 97 11.31 -0.21 -9.19
N TYR A 98 10.22 -0.85 -8.77
CA TYR A 98 8.91 -0.20 -8.64
C TYR A 98 8.98 0.98 -7.67
N GLY A 99 9.59 0.75 -6.50
CA GLY A 99 9.79 1.81 -5.51
C GLY A 99 10.68 2.93 -6.02
N LEU A 100 11.79 2.62 -6.71
CA LEU A 100 12.71 3.62 -7.25
C LEU A 100 12.03 4.50 -8.29
N ILE A 101 11.27 3.91 -9.22
CA ILE A 101 10.54 4.68 -10.23
C ILE A 101 9.53 5.60 -9.56
N TRP A 102 8.71 5.06 -8.64
CA TRP A 102 7.68 5.85 -7.94
C TRP A 102 8.30 6.96 -7.09
N GLY A 103 9.30 6.63 -6.27
CA GLY A 103 10.00 7.57 -5.42
C GLY A 103 10.71 8.66 -6.22
N PHE A 104 11.33 8.30 -7.35
CA PHE A 104 11.97 9.27 -8.24
C PHE A 104 10.96 10.24 -8.84
N ILE A 105 9.83 9.72 -9.34
CA ILE A 105 8.73 10.55 -9.86
C ILE A 105 8.25 11.49 -8.75
N CYS A 106 7.93 10.98 -7.56
CA CYS A 106 7.44 11.81 -6.47
C CYS A 106 8.45 12.88 -6.04
N TYR A 107 9.73 12.52 -5.86
CA TYR A 107 10.71 13.45 -5.31
C TYR A 107 11.18 14.51 -6.30
N PHE A 108 11.41 14.11 -7.57
CA PHE A 108 11.99 15.00 -8.59
C PHE A 108 10.95 15.63 -9.51
N VAL A 109 9.91 14.89 -9.89
CA VAL A 109 8.87 15.40 -10.82
C VAL A 109 7.79 16.15 -10.05
N PHE A 110 7.43 15.68 -8.85
CA PHE A 110 6.37 16.27 -8.02
C PHE A 110 6.91 17.12 -6.86
N SER A 111 8.09 17.72 -7.06
CA SER A 111 8.72 18.56 -6.07
C SER A 111 7.92 19.84 -5.82
N PRO A 112 8.04 20.47 -4.63
CA PRO A 112 7.43 21.76 -4.36
C PRO A 112 7.81 22.83 -5.39
N SER A 113 6.88 23.71 -5.72
CA SER A 113 7.09 24.82 -6.65
C SER A 113 6.30 26.05 -6.18
N ASP A 114 6.76 27.24 -6.56
CA ASP A 114 6.13 28.50 -6.17
C ASP A 114 4.67 28.60 -6.65
N GLU A 115 4.37 28.00 -7.80
CA GLU A 115 3.02 27.97 -8.35
C GLU A 115 2.08 27.10 -7.51
N ILE A 116 2.53 25.89 -7.15
CA ILE A 116 1.74 25.01 -6.28
C ILE A 116 1.59 25.66 -4.90
N ASN A 117 2.65 26.23 -4.33
CA ASN A 117 2.61 26.96 -3.07
C ASN A 117 1.55 28.07 -3.07
N ARG A 118 1.48 28.88 -4.14
CA ARG A 118 0.49 29.95 -4.29
C ARG A 118 -0.94 29.41 -4.27
N MET A 119 -1.19 28.30 -4.95
CA MET A 119 -2.51 27.66 -5.00
C MET A 119 -2.88 27.00 -3.67
N LEU A 120 -1.93 26.30 -3.05
CA LEU A 120 -2.13 25.58 -1.79
C LEU A 120 -2.34 26.54 -0.61
N LYS A 121 -1.64 27.69 -0.57
CA LYS A 121 -1.64 28.62 0.58
C LYS A 121 -3.04 28.99 1.05
N ASN A 122 -3.90 29.44 0.15
CA ASN A 122 -5.27 29.82 0.51
C ASN A 122 -6.12 28.60 0.89
N LYS A 123 -5.94 27.48 0.19
CA LYS A 123 -6.72 26.26 0.38
C LYS A 123 -6.41 25.58 1.72
N LEU A 124 -5.14 25.53 2.10
CA LEU A 124 -4.68 24.98 3.37
C LEU A 124 -5.17 25.80 4.55
N MET A 125 -5.09 27.13 4.46
CA MET A 125 -5.58 28.03 5.50
C MET A 125 -7.09 27.86 5.71
N ILE A 126 -7.88 27.75 4.65
CA ILE A 126 -9.34 27.57 4.77
C ILE A 126 -9.70 26.17 5.30
N THR A 127 -8.99 25.12 4.87
CA THR A 127 -9.37 23.73 5.16
C THR A 127 -8.82 23.23 6.49
N PHE A 128 -7.57 23.58 6.80
CA PHE A 128 -6.84 23.05 7.96
C PHE A 128 -6.38 24.16 8.93
N GLY A 129 -6.42 25.43 8.52
CA GLY A 129 -5.82 26.52 9.28
C GLY A 129 -4.29 26.48 9.27
N TRP A 130 -3.68 25.86 8.26
CA TRP A 130 -2.23 25.67 8.18
C TRP A 130 -1.57 26.63 7.22
N GLU A 131 -0.42 27.16 7.63
CA GLU A 131 0.44 27.97 6.78
C GLU A 131 1.23 27.08 5.81
N ILE A 132 1.50 27.58 4.60
CA ILE A 132 2.24 26.81 3.58
C ILE A 132 3.69 26.54 4.04
N GLU A 133 4.23 27.43 4.87
CA GLU A 133 5.54 27.37 5.48
C GLU A 133 5.64 26.25 6.55
N ASP A 134 4.51 25.79 7.09
CA ASP A 134 4.41 24.75 8.12
C ASP A 134 4.23 23.34 7.54
N ILE A 135 4.35 23.18 6.22
CA ILE A 135 4.21 21.87 5.58
C ILE A 135 5.36 21.58 4.63
N VAL A 136 5.61 20.29 4.45
CA VAL A 136 6.32 19.78 3.27
C VAL A 136 5.37 18.90 2.48
N TYR A 137 5.49 18.91 1.16
CA TYR A 137 4.64 18.09 0.32
C TYR A 137 5.35 17.58 -0.92
N LEU A 138 4.83 16.49 -1.48
CA LEU A 138 5.15 16.00 -2.81
C LEU A 138 3.82 15.74 -3.54
N GLY A 139 3.68 16.26 -4.75
CA GLY A 139 2.45 16.02 -5.50
C GLY A 139 2.32 16.78 -6.82
N PRO A 140 1.64 16.19 -7.82
CA PRO A 140 1.40 16.84 -9.10
C PRO A 140 0.38 17.99 -8.99
N TYR A 141 0.52 18.94 -9.91
CA TYR A 141 -0.49 19.94 -10.24
C TYR A 141 -0.73 19.92 -11.76
N PHE A 142 -1.87 19.36 -12.18
CA PHE A 142 -2.07 19.04 -13.60
C PHE A 142 -2.55 20.21 -14.46
N HIS A 143 -3.48 21.04 -13.95
CA HIS A 143 -4.07 22.14 -14.71
C HIS A 143 -3.65 23.47 -14.08
N GLN A 144 -2.49 23.97 -14.52
CA GLN A 144 -1.85 25.18 -14.03
C GLN A 144 -2.60 26.44 -14.46
N LEU A 145 -2.98 27.27 -13.49
CA LEU A 145 -3.68 28.52 -13.71
C LEU A 145 -2.66 29.63 -14.01
N GLN A 146 -2.65 30.06 -15.27
CA GLN A 146 -1.78 31.12 -15.75
C GLN A 146 -2.25 32.51 -15.29
N PRO A 147 -1.35 33.52 -15.27
CA PRO A 147 -1.71 34.89 -14.92
C PRO A 147 -2.78 35.53 -15.81
N ASP A 148 -2.95 35.03 -17.03
CA ASP A 148 -3.96 35.47 -17.99
C ASP A 148 -5.35 34.84 -17.78
N GLY A 149 -5.48 33.95 -16.78
CA GLY A 149 -6.71 33.22 -16.46
C GLY A 149 -6.93 31.96 -17.30
N SER A 150 -6.00 31.59 -18.18
CA SER A 150 -6.04 30.34 -18.94
C SER A 150 -5.51 29.16 -18.11
N TYR A 151 -5.91 27.94 -18.48
CA TYR A 151 -5.38 26.70 -17.90
C TYR A 151 -4.43 26.03 -18.88
N VAL A 152 -3.22 25.71 -18.41
CA VAL A 152 -2.25 24.92 -19.16
C VAL A 152 -2.00 23.59 -18.47
N ILE A 153 -1.96 22.52 -19.25
CA ILE A 153 -1.69 21.19 -18.73
C ILE A 153 -0.19 21.03 -18.53
N ASP A 154 0.22 20.70 -17.31
CA ASP A 154 1.60 20.33 -17.02
C ASP A 154 1.86 18.91 -17.52
N LEU A 155 2.46 18.83 -18.71
CA LEU A 155 2.80 17.56 -19.35
C LEU A 155 3.79 16.75 -18.50
N THR A 156 4.64 17.41 -17.71
CA THR A 156 5.60 16.74 -16.82
C THR A 156 4.88 16.02 -15.70
N ALA A 157 3.88 16.68 -15.09
CA ALA A 157 3.00 16.07 -14.09
C ALA A 157 2.20 14.90 -14.68
N VAL A 158 1.66 15.05 -15.89
CA VAL A 158 0.92 13.99 -16.60
C VAL A 158 1.80 12.78 -16.89
N VAL A 159 3.02 12.98 -17.42
CA VAL A 159 3.97 11.90 -17.70
C VAL A 159 4.42 11.21 -16.41
N GLY A 160 4.68 11.96 -15.35
CA GLY A 160 5.00 11.40 -14.03
C GLY A 160 3.87 10.50 -13.51
N VAL A 161 2.63 10.97 -13.56
CA VAL A 161 1.49 10.18 -13.12
C VAL A 161 1.23 8.99 -14.03
N ALA A 162 1.42 9.11 -15.35
CA ALA A 162 1.38 7.96 -16.25
C ALA A 162 2.38 6.86 -15.85
N GLY A 163 3.58 7.24 -15.39
CA GLY A 163 4.56 6.30 -14.82
C GLY A 163 4.02 5.57 -13.58
N ASN A 164 3.41 6.29 -12.64
CA ASN A 164 2.77 5.70 -11.46
C ASN A 164 1.59 4.77 -11.86
N TRP A 165 0.81 5.14 -12.88
CA TRP A 165 -0.27 4.30 -13.42
C TRP A 165 0.23 2.99 -14.02
N ILE A 166 1.36 3.01 -14.73
CA ILE A 166 1.97 1.77 -15.27
C ILE A 166 2.32 0.82 -14.12
N ILE A 167 2.83 1.35 -13.00
CA ILE A 167 3.13 0.56 -11.80
C ILE A 167 1.84 -0.05 -11.22
N ILE A 168 0.81 0.76 -10.96
CA ILE A 168 -0.49 0.29 -10.42
C ILE A 168 -1.12 -0.76 -11.35
N PHE A 169 -1.16 -0.48 -12.66
CA PHE A 169 -1.84 -1.34 -13.60
C PHE A 169 -1.10 -2.67 -13.78
N SER A 170 0.23 -2.63 -13.92
CA SER A 170 1.04 -3.85 -14.04
C SER A 170 0.98 -4.72 -12.79
N SER A 171 0.98 -4.13 -11.58
CA SER A 171 0.82 -4.89 -10.33
C SER A 171 -0.56 -5.52 -10.23
N LEU A 172 -1.64 -4.77 -10.51
CA LEU A 172 -3.02 -5.29 -10.50
C LEU A 172 -3.22 -6.42 -11.49
N CYS A 173 -2.74 -6.26 -12.73
CA CYS A 173 -2.83 -7.31 -13.74
C CYS A 173 -2.11 -8.59 -13.30
N ALA A 174 -0.90 -8.46 -12.75
CA ALA A 174 -0.15 -9.60 -12.24
C ALA A 174 -0.88 -10.27 -11.06
N ILE A 175 -1.34 -9.48 -10.08
CA ILE A 175 -2.11 -9.94 -8.93
C ILE A 175 -3.33 -10.73 -9.39
N LEU A 176 -4.21 -10.14 -10.20
CA LEU A 176 -5.46 -10.78 -10.63
C LEU A 176 -5.19 -12.04 -11.46
N TYR A 177 -4.23 -11.99 -12.40
CA TYR A 177 -3.89 -13.13 -13.23
C TYR A 177 -3.39 -14.32 -12.41
N PHE A 178 -2.40 -14.11 -11.54
CA PHE A 178 -1.83 -15.18 -10.73
C PHE A 178 -2.78 -15.62 -9.60
N ALA A 179 -3.60 -14.71 -9.06
CA ALA A 179 -4.66 -15.04 -8.10
C ALA A 179 -5.68 -16.03 -8.71
N ILE A 180 -6.23 -15.71 -9.88
CA ILE A 180 -7.22 -16.54 -10.56
C ILE A 180 -6.62 -17.91 -10.92
N LYS A 181 -5.40 -17.92 -11.48
CA LYS A 181 -4.72 -19.18 -11.81
C LYS A 181 -4.43 -20.03 -10.58
N CYS A 182 -3.99 -19.42 -9.49
CA CYS A 182 -3.75 -20.11 -8.22
C CYS A 182 -5.05 -20.70 -7.68
N TYR A 183 -6.15 -19.93 -7.72
CA TYR A 183 -7.48 -20.36 -7.30
C TYR A 183 -7.98 -21.57 -8.08
N TRP A 184 -7.91 -21.53 -9.41
CA TRP A 184 -8.33 -22.67 -10.23
C TRP A 184 -7.47 -23.91 -9.99
N LYS A 185 -6.15 -23.76 -9.88
CA LYS A 185 -5.23 -24.89 -9.66
C LYS A 185 -5.53 -25.56 -8.32
N ILE A 186 -5.64 -24.79 -7.25
CA ILE A 186 -5.89 -25.32 -5.90
C ILE A 186 -7.29 -25.92 -5.81
N SER A 187 -8.31 -25.27 -6.37
CA SER A 187 -9.67 -25.81 -6.44
C SER A 187 -9.70 -27.17 -7.13
N ARG A 188 -8.92 -27.35 -8.21
CA ARG A 188 -8.81 -28.63 -8.92
C ARG A 188 -8.07 -29.68 -8.09
N LEU A 189 -6.96 -29.32 -7.44
CA LEU A 189 -6.21 -30.22 -6.57
C LEU A 189 -7.07 -30.71 -5.38
N MET A 190 -7.89 -29.83 -4.81
CA MET A 190 -8.79 -30.15 -3.70
C MET A 190 -9.91 -31.12 -4.10
N LYS A 191 -10.41 -31.03 -5.34
CA LYS A 191 -11.36 -31.99 -5.92
C LYS A 191 -10.69 -33.35 -6.18
N MET A 192 -9.45 -33.38 -6.67
CA MET A 192 -8.72 -34.63 -6.96
C MET A 192 -8.25 -35.37 -5.70
N LYS A 193 -7.78 -34.65 -4.67
CA LYS A 193 -7.29 -35.22 -3.40
C LYS A 193 -8.40 -35.79 -2.50
N GLN A 194 -9.65 -35.82 -2.97
CA GLN A 194 -10.77 -36.45 -2.26
C GLN A 194 -10.58 -37.96 -2.02
N ASN A 195 -9.64 -38.60 -2.73
CA ASN A 195 -9.48 -40.05 -2.70
C ASN A 195 -8.31 -40.59 -1.84
N ASN A 196 -7.27 -39.81 -1.49
CA ASN A 196 -6.00 -40.40 -0.98
C ASN A 196 -5.27 -39.69 0.21
N ASP A 197 -5.73 -38.54 0.72
CA ASP A 197 -5.00 -37.79 1.77
C ASP A 197 -5.77 -37.70 3.11
N SER A 198 -5.04 -37.51 4.22
CA SER A 198 -5.64 -37.27 5.53
C SER A 198 -6.48 -35.98 5.56
N ASN A 199 -7.69 -36.06 6.13
CA ASN A 199 -8.63 -34.94 6.22
C ASN A 199 -8.04 -33.69 6.90
N ASN A 200 -7.10 -33.86 7.82
CA ASN A 200 -6.48 -32.76 8.57
C ASN A 200 -5.54 -31.89 7.71
N LEU A 201 -4.69 -32.52 6.88
CA LEU A 201 -3.80 -31.78 5.98
C LEU A 201 -4.59 -31.02 4.90
N LYS A 202 -5.66 -31.63 4.39
CA LYS A 202 -6.59 -31.01 3.43
C LYS A 202 -7.26 -29.76 4.01
N ASN A 203 -7.77 -29.86 5.24
CA ASN A 203 -8.43 -28.75 5.90
C ASN A 203 -7.47 -27.58 6.15
N LEU A 204 -6.23 -27.86 6.57
CA LEU A 204 -5.23 -26.82 6.79
C LEU A 204 -4.86 -26.10 5.49
N GLN A 205 -4.61 -26.84 4.40
CA GLN A 205 -4.29 -26.26 3.09
C GLN A 205 -5.43 -25.38 2.55
N SER A 206 -6.68 -25.80 2.73
CA SER A 206 -7.85 -25.00 2.34
C SER A 206 -7.97 -23.72 3.16
N GLN A 207 -7.71 -23.77 4.46
CA GLN A 207 -7.76 -22.59 5.34
C GLN A 207 -6.65 -21.60 5.01
N LEU A 208 -5.42 -22.10 4.83
CA LEU A 208 -4.28 -21.29 4.39
C LEU A 208 -4.60 -20.60 3.07
N PHE A 209 -5.19 -21.32 2.11
CA PHE A 209 -5.58 -20.78 0.81
C PHE A 209 -6.70 -19.74 0.91
N ASN A 210 -7.76 -20.00 1.66
CA ASN A 210 -8.86 -19.06 1.83
C ASN A 210 -8.39 -17.77 2.52
N ALA A 211 -7.58 -17.89 3.58
CA ALA A 211 -6.94 -16.74 4.19
C ALA A 211 -6.14 -15.94 3.17
N LEU A 212 -5.37 -16.64 2.35
CA LEU A 212 -4.57 -16.09 1.26
C LEU A 212 -5.38 -15.27 0.27
N VAL A 213 -6.51 -15.81 -0.21
CA VAL A 213 -7.38 -15.12 -1.17
C VAL A 213 -8.03 -13.91 -0.52
N THR A 214 -8.52 -14.04 0.72
CA THR A 214 -9.10 -12.92 1.46
C THR A 214 -8.10 -11.79 1.66
N GLN A 215 -6.85 -12.11 2.04
CA GLN A 215 -5.79 -11.10 2.19
C GLN A 215 -5.58 -10.29 0.92
N THR A 216 -5.81 -10.88 -0.24
CA THR A 216 -5.45 -10.23 -1.49
C THR A 216 -6.49 -9.26 -2.02
N VAL A 217 -7.71 -9.39 -1.51
CA VAL A 217 -8.76 -8.39 -1.70
C VAL A 217 -8.43 -7.13 -0.90
N ILE A 218 -7.72 -7.25 0.22
CA ILE A 218 -7.38 -6.14 1.12
C ILE A 218 -6.56 -5.05 0.41
N PRO A 219 -5.37 -5.28 -0.18
CA PRO A 219 -4.62 -4.21 -0.85
C PRO A 219 -5.33 -3.70 -2.11
N VAL A 220 -6.18 -4.50 -2.76
CA VAL A 220 -6.98 -4.04 -3.91
C VAL A 220 -8.00 -3.00 -3.47
N ILE A 221 -8.74 -3.28 -2.40
CA ILE A 221 -9.77 -2.38 -1.86
C ILE A 221 -9.16 -1.21 -1.10
N LEU A 222 -8.11 -1.45 -0.31
CA LEU A 222 -7.58 -0.47 0.64
C LEU A 222 -6.46 0.41 0.10
N MET A 223 -5.73 -0.04 -0.92
CA MET A 223 -4.63 0.73 -1.51
C MET A 223 -4.86 1.07 -2.99
N HIS A 224 -5.18 0.08 -3.83
CA HIS A 224 -5.28 0.32 -5.26
C HIS A 224 -6.51 1.14 -5.62
N PHE A 225 -7.69 0.77 -5.13
CA PHE A 225 -8.94 1.46 -5.45
C PHE A 225 -8.91 2.94 -5.01
N PRO A 226 -8.61 3.29 -3.73
CA PRO A 226 -8.69 4.67 -3.28
C PRO A 226 -7.67 5.57 -3.99
N LEU A 227 -6.46 5.06 -4.25
CA LEU A 227 -5.45 5.82 -4.97
C LEU A 227 -5.78 6.02 -6.45
N THR A 228 -6.21 4.95 -7.13
CA THR A 228 -6.62 5.02 -8.54
C THR A 228 -7.73 6.05 -8.71
N THR A 229 -8.74 6.03 -7.82
CA THR A 229 -9.83 7.00 -7.84
C THR A 229 -9.32 8.42 -7.70
N ILE A 230 -8.47 8.72 -6.70
CA ILE A 230 -7.95 10.07 -6.53
C ILE A 230 -7.13 10.53 -7.74
N LEU A 231 -6.26 9.68 -8.29
CA LEU A 231 -5.45 10.03 -9.45
C LEU A 231 -6.29 10.30 -10.70
N ILE A 232 -7.34 9.51 -10.97
CA ILE A 232 -8.26 9.77 -12.10
C ILE A 232 -8.89 11.15 -11.93
N PHE A 233 -9.45 11.44 -10.75
CA PHE A 233 -10.19 12.68 -10.52
C PHE A 233 -9.28 13.91 -10.57
N ALA A 234 -8.07 13.82 -10.02
CA ALA A 234 -7.09 14.89 -10.10
C ALA A 234 -6.69 15.22 -11.55
N VAL A 235 -6.50 14.21 -12.41
CA VAL A 235 -6.24 14.42 -13.85
C VAL A 235 -7.44 15.04 -14.56
N LEU A 236 -8.66 14.66 -14.17
CA LEU A 236 -9.91 15.22 -14.71
C LEU A 236 -10.29 16.60 -14.14
N ASN A 237 -9.44 17.19 -13.29
CA ASN A 237 -9.68 18.46 -12.60
C ASN A 237 -11.00 18.46 -11.79
N LYS A 238 -11.33 17.32 -11.17
CA LYS A 238 -12.51 17.18 -10.32
C LYS A 238 -12.10 17.09 -8.87
N ASP A 239 -12.60 18.01 -8.07
CA ASP A 239 -12.38 18.01 -6.64
C ASP A 239 -13.11 16.83 -5.98
N LEU A 240 -12.38 16.10 -5.14
CA LEU A 240 -12.86 14.98 -4.35
C LEU A 240 -13.12 15.38 -2.88
N GLY A 241 -12.67 16.55 -2.45
CA GLY A 241 -12.85 17.06 -1.09
C GLY A 241 -12.46 16.03 -0.04
N THR A 242 -13.40 15.67 0.84
CA THR A 242 -13.19 14.72 1.95
C THR A 242 -12.83 13.30 1.53
N LEU A 243 -13.10 12.89 0.28
CA LEU A 243 -12.69 11.57 -0.22
C LEU A 243 -11.16 11.43 -0.29
N SER A 244 -10.42 12.53 -0.43
CA SER A 244 -8.95 12.52 -0.39
C SER A 244 -8.40 12.06 0.97
N GLY A 245 -9.01 12.57 2.05
CA GLY A 245 -8.70 12.15 3.42
C GLY A 245 -9.07 10.69 3.69
N ILE A 246 -10.21 10.21 3.16
CA ILE A 246 -10.64 8.80 3.31
C ILE A 246 -9.61 7.86 2.69
N SER A 247 -9.04 8.18 1.53
CA SER A 247 -7.99 7.34 0.93
C SER A 247 -6.71 7.29 1.77
N SER A 248 -6.32 8.41 2.40
CA SER A 248 -5.19 8.43 3.34
C SER A 248 -5.41 7.44 4.49
N ILE A 249 -6.59 7.49 5.11
CA ILE A 249 -6.97 6.59 6.21
C ILE A 249 -6.97 5.14 5.73
N THR A 250 -7.52 4.89 4.55
CA THR A 250 -7.64 3.53 4.01
C THR A 250 -6.26 2.91 3.72
N ILE A 251 -5.33 3.69 3.19
CA ILE A 251 -3.94 3.28 2.94
C ILE A 251 -3.21 3.03 4.27
N ALA A 252 -3.39 3.89 5.27
CA ALA A 252 -2.78 3.72 6.60
C ALA A 252 -3.32 2.49 7.35
N LEU A 253 -4.59 2.12 7.12
CA LEU A 253 -5.21 0.92 7.72
C LEU A 253 -4.75 -0.39 7.10
N PHE A 254 -4.23 -0.38 5.87
CA PHE A 254 -3.87 -1.59 5.14
C PHE A 254 -2.92 -2.52 5.93
N PRO A 255 -1.77 -2.06 6.48
CA PRO A 255 -0.83 -2.94 7.19
C PRO A 255 -1.45 -3.59 8.43
N ALA A 256 -2.41 -2.93 9.07
CA ALA A 256 -3.12 -3.48 10.23
C ALA A 256 -4.15 -4.55 9.83
N LEU A 257 -4.77 -4.42 8.65
CA LEU A 257 -5.83 -5.31 8.17
C LEU A 257 -5.30 -6.53 7.40
N ASP A 258 -4.19 -6.42 6.67
CA ASP A 258 -3.59 -7.53 5.92
C ASP A 258 -3.31 -8.82 6.74
N PRO A 259 -2.83 -8.77 8.00
CA PRO A 259 -2.58 -9.99 8.76
C PRO A 259 -3.85 -10.65 9.31
N LEU A 260 -4.98 -9.93 9.40
CA LEU A 260 -6.19 -10.42 10.09
C LEU A 260 -6.81 -11.67 9.47
N PRO A 261 -6.94 -11.83 8.13
CA PRO A 261 -7.48 -13.06 7.57
C PRO A 261 -6.64 -14.27 7.94
N SER A 262 -5.31 -14.15 7.99
CA SER A 262 -4.44 -15.24 8.45
C SER A 262 -4.67 -15.56 9.93
N MET A 263 -4.83 -14.55 10.78
CA MET A 263 -5.09 -14.73 12.21
C MET A 263 -6.44 -15.42 12.49
N PHE A 264 -7.50 -15.07 11.75
CA PHE A 264 -8.87 -15.51 12.06
C PHE A 264 -9.40 -16.67 11.20
N ILE A 265 -8.89 -16.89 9.98
CA ILE A 265 -9.37 -17.98 9.11
C ILE A 265 -8.62 -19.29 9.39
N ILE A 266 -7.33 -19.22 9.72
CA ILE A 266 -6.51 -20.41 9.98
C ILE A 266 -6.76 -20.90 11.41
N LYS A 267 -7.31 -22.11 11.55
CA LYS A 267 -7.75 -22.66 12.84
C LYS A 267 -6.65 -22.65 13.89
N ASN A 268 -5.43 -23.08 13.51
CA ASN A 268 -4.31 -23.16 14.44
C ASN A 268 -3.93 -21.77 14.99
N TYR A 269 -3.85 -20.74 14.15
CA TYR A 269 -3.58 -19.38 14.61
C TYR A 269 -4.71 -18.85 15.49
N ARG A 270 -5.97 -18.97 15.03
CA ARG A 270 -7.14 -18.51 15.76
C ARG A 270 -7.25 -19.15 17.15
N THR A 271 -7.06 -20.47 17.24
CA THR A 271 -7.12 -21.19 18.52
C THR A 271 -6.01 -20.76 19.48
N THR A 272 -4.79 -20.54 18.98
CA THR A 272 -3.68 -20.04 19.79
C THR A 272 -3.97 -18.63 20.31
N ILE A 273 -4.46 -17.73 19.46
CA ILE A 273 -4.79 -16.34 19.84
C ILE A 273 -5.89 -16.33 20.91
N PHE A 274 -7.02 -17.01 20.70
CA PHE A 274 -8.09 -17.06 21.70
C PHE A 274 -7.70 -17.85 22.96
N GLY A 275 -6.83 -18.84 22.84
CA GLY A 275 -6.24 -19.55 23.98
C GLY A 275 -5.42 -18.62 24.86
N TYR A 276 -4.57 -17.79 24.25
CA TYR A 276 -3.80 -16.76 24.96
C TYR A 276 -4.73 -15.76 25.66
N PHE A 277 -5.74 -15.23 24.96
CA PHE A 277 -6.70 -14.29 25.56
C PHE A 277 -7.51 -14.89 26.72
N LYS A 278 -7.86 -16.19 26.65
CA LYS A 278 -8.50 -16.91 27.77
C LYS A 278 -7.56 -17.05 28.97
N ILE A 279 -6.29 -17.39 28.75
CA ILE A 279 -5.29 -17.52 29.81
C ILE A 279 -5.02 -16.16 30.48
N THR A 280 -4.91 -15.07 29.71
CA THR A 280 -4.75 -13.71 30.26
C THR A 280 -5.97 -13.23 31.05
N LYS A 281 -7.20 -13.58 30.63
CA LYS A 281 -8.41 -13.28 31.43
C LYS A 281 -8.41 -14.03 32.77
N VAL A 282 -7.98 -15.29 32.79
CA VAL A 282 -7.87 -16.08 34.03
C VAL A 282 -6.80 -15.51 34.96
N LYS A 283 -5.63 -15.12 34.43
CA LYS A 283 -4.57 -14.49 35.24
C LYS A 283 -4.95 -13.10 35.76
N SER A 284 -5.68 -12.30 34.98
CA SER A 284 -6.14 -10.97 35.42
C SER A 284 -7.24 -11.05 36.48
N ALA A 285 -8.05 -12.10 36.48
CA ALA A 285 -9.06 -12.34 37.51
C ALA A 285 -8.49 -12.97 38.80
N SER A 286 -7.24 -13.45 38.77
CA SER A 286 -6.59 -14.14 39.88
C SER A 286 -5.50 -13.32 40.57
N VAL A 287 -5.44 -11.99 40.37
CA VAL A 287 -4.58 -11.10 41.17
C VAL A 287 -5.36 -10.72 42.42
N PRO A 288 -5.04 -11.23 43.62
CA PRO A 288 -5.63 -10.74 44.85
C PRO A 288 -5.08 -9.32 45.08
N LEU A 289 -5.99 -8.38 45.35
CA LEU A 289 -5.62 -7.10 45.96
C LEU A 289 -5.02 -7.42 47.34
N ASN A 290 -3.69 -7.30 47.45
CA ASN A 290 -2.97 -7.17 48.71
C ASN A 290 -2.54 -5.72 48.87
#